data_AF-A0A538CLQ9-F1
#
_entry.id   AF-A0A538CLQ9-F1
#
_cell.length_a   1.000
_cell.length_b   1.000
_cell.length_c   1.000
_cell.angle_alpha   90.00
_cell.angle_beta   90.00
_cell.angle_gamma   90.00
#
_symmetry.space_group_name_H-M   'P 1'
#
loop_
_entity.id
_entity.type
_entity.pdbx_description
1 polymer ?
#
loop_
_entity_poly.entity_id
_entity_poly.type
_entity_poly.pdbx_seq_one_letter_code
_entity_poly.pdbx_strand_id
1 'polypeptide(L)'
;MSAEYGIPHIASGEILRAEMHAGTELGLRVKDVYDRGDLVSDDLVIELIRARLEQPDTESGFILDGFPRTTVQAESLDATMADIGRSFSVVFALQIPDAVAFERLRRRAELEGRADDTDEAIQRRLENYHRETEPLIEYYRVRGNLVPIHGARSENEVFAEIQSALEQVPAA
;
A
#
# COMPACT_ATOMS: atom_id res chain seq x y z
N MET A 1 -8.51 -9.49 6.30
CA MET A 1 -8.26 -8.31 7.17
C MET A 1 -9.49 -7.42 7.28
N SER A 2 -9.88 -6.64 6.26
CA SER A 2 -11.02 -5.70 6.36
C SER A 2 -12.33 -6.35 6.84
N ALA A 3 -12.74 -7.46 6.23
CA ALA A 3 -13.93 -8.20 6.66
C ALA A 3 -13.84 -8.79 8.08
N GLU A 4 -12.64 -9.21 8.50
CA GLU A 4 -12.41 -9.81 9.82
C GLU A 4 -12.51 -8.77 10.94
N TYR A 5 -11.95 -7.58 10.72
CA TYR A 5 -11.83 -6.54 11.74
C TYR A 5 -12.85 -5.39 11.59
N GLY A 6 -13.68 -5.41 10.54
CA GLY A 6 -14.70 -4.39 10.31
C GLY A 6 -14.14 -2.99 10.02
N ILE A 7 -12.91 -2.90 9.50
CA ILE A 7 -12.23 -1.64 9.19
C ILE A 7 -12.05 -1.46 7.67
N PRO A 8 -12.13 -0.22 7.14
CA PRO A 8 -11.95 0.03 5.72
C PRO A 8 -10.54 -0.32 5.23
N HIS A 9 -10.49 -0.93 4.05
CA HIS A 9 -9.27 -1.09 3.26
C HIS A 9 -9.12 0.10 2.31
N ILE A 10 -7.99 0.78 2.39
CA ILE A 10 -7.66 1.97 1.64
C ILE A 10 -6.44 1.65 0.77
N ALA A 11 -6.70 1.25 -0.47
CA ALA A 11 -5.66 0.96 -1.45
C ALA A 11 -5.47 2.14 -2.40
N SER A 12 -4.30 2.79 -2.35
CA SER A 12 -3.98 3.93 -3.26
C SER A 12 -4.13 3.55 -4.73
N GLY A 13 -3.70 2.34 -5.09
CA GLY A 13 -3.82 1.80 -6.44
C GLY A 13 -5.26 1.58 -6.90
N GLU A 14 -6.19 1.22 -5.99
CA GLU A 14 -7.61 1.06 -6.34
C GLU A 14 -8.27 2.41 -6.56
N ILE A 15 -8.00 3.37 -5.69
CA ILE A 15 -8.53 4.73 -5.82
C ILE A 15 -8.06 5.33 -7.15
N LEU A 16 -6.76 5.28 -7.46
CA LEU A 16 -6.23 5.80 -8.72
C LEU A 16 -6.83 5.10 -9.96
N ARG A 17 -7.05 3.77 -9.89
CA ARG A 17 -7.71 3.04 -10.98
C ARG A 17 -9.17 3.46 -11.17
N ALA A 18 -9.90 3.70 -10.08
CA ALA A 18 -11.26 4.19 -10.14
C ALA A 18 -11.33 5.58 -10.80
N GLU A 19 -10.42 6.49 -10.43
CA GLU A 19 -10.29 7.83 -11.03
C GLU A 19 -9.99 7.75 -12.54
N MET A 20 -9.05 6.89 -12.94
CA MET A 20 -8.72 6.65 -14.36
C MET A 20 -9.90 6.09 -15.14
N HIS A 21 -10.63 5.13 -14.57
CA HIS A 21 -11.80 4.53 -15.21
C HIS A 21 -12.96 5.52 -15.32
N ALA A 22 -13.15 6.36 -14.31
CA ALA A 22 -14.16 7.43 -14.30
C ALA A 22 -13.80 8.59 -15.24
N GLY A 23 -12.56 8.65 -15.75
CA GLY A 23 -12.11 9.71 -16.66
C GLY A 23 -12.03 11.08 -15.98
N THR A 24 -11.78 11.11 -14.67
CA THR A 24 -11.65 12.36 -13.92
C THR A 24 -10.38 13.11 -14.34
N GLU A 25 -10.28 14.40 -14.03
CA GLU A 25 -9.08 15.19 -14.29
C GLU A 25 -7.84 14.53 -13.64
N LEU A 26 -8.01 14.05 -12.40
CA LEU A 26 -6.99 13.31 -11.67
C LEU A 26 -6.59 12.03 -12.43
N GLY A 27 -7.57 11.21 -12.80
CA GLY A 27 -7.36 9.97 -13.54
C GLY A 27 -6.60 10.17 -14.85
N LEU A 28 -7.01 11.14 -15.65
CA LEU A 28 -6.35 11.46 -16.92
C LEU A 28 -4.89 11.90 -16.72
N ARG A 29 -4.61 12.67 -15.66
CA ARG A 29 -3.27 13.17 -15.36
C ARG A 29 -2.30 12.06 -14.93
N VAL A 30 -2.78 11.03 -14.23
CA VAL A 30 -1.92 9.97 -13.67
C VAL A 30 -1.79 8.75 -14.57
N LYS A 31 -2.67 8.60 -15.57
CA LYS A 31 -2.79 7.40 -16.41
C LYS A 31 -1.48 6.94 -17.02
N ASP A 32 -0.79 7.84 -17.73
CA ASP A 32 0.45 7.48 -18.43
C ASP A 32 1.58 7.06 -17.48
N VAL A 33 1.65 7.68 -16.30
CA VAL A 33 2.64 7.33 -15.26
C VAL A 33 2.31 5.96 -14.69
N TYR A 34 1.04 5.73 -14.39
CA TYR A 34 0.55 4.48 -13.82
C TYR A 34 0.75 3.28 -14.75
N ASP A 35 0.38 3.43 -16.03
CA ASP A 35 0.45 2.37 -17.05
C ASP A 35 1.90 1.94 -17.32
N ARG A 36 2.88 2.83 -17.11
CA ARG A 36 4.32 2.51 -17.22
C ARG A 36 4.90 1.82 -15.98
N GLY A 37 4.13 1.68 -14.90
CA GLY A 37 4.61 1.14 -13.62
C GLY A 37 5.43 2.13 -12.79
N ASP A 38 5.34 3.43 -13.10
CA ASP A 38 5.98 4.49 -12.31
C ASP A 38 5.14 4.89 -11.09
N LEU A 39 5.79 5.50 -10.09
CA LEU A 39 5.10 6.10 -8.97
C LEU A 39 4.45 7.42 -9.39
N VAL A 40 3.19 7.59 -9.01
CA VAL A 40 2.50 8.89 -9.11
C VAL A 40 3.14 9.86 -8.09
N SER A 41 3.13 11.16 -8.41
CA SER A 41 3.66 12.22 -7.55
C SER A 41 3.20 12.11 -6.09
N ASP A 42 4.14 12.25 -5.16
CA ASP A 42 3.90 12.17 -3.72
C ASP A 42 2.78 13.12 -3.28
N ASP A 43 2.83 14.40 -3.70
CA ASP A 43 1.84 15.42 -3.32
C ASP A 43 0.39 14.97 -3.60
N LEU A 44 0.19 14.35 -4.76
CA LEU A 44 -1.12 13.92 -5.23
C LEU A 44 -1.61 12.70 -4.44
N VAL A 45 -0.74 11.72 -4.18
CA VAL A 45 -1.11 10.53 -3.40
C VAL A 45 -1.35 10.91 -1.93
N ILE A 46 -0.56 11.84 -1.38
CA ILE A 46 -0.74 12.38 -0.03
C ILE A 46 -2.11 13.05 0.10
N GLU A 47 -2.47 13.93 -0.84
CA GLU A 47 -3.78 14.61 -0.85
C GLU A 47 -4.94 13.60 -0.89
N LEU A 48 -4.84 12.62 -1.79
CA LEU A 48 -5.82 11.55 -1.95
C LEU A 48 -6.02 10.74 -0.67
N ILE A 49 -4.94 10.33 -0.02
CA ILE A 49 -4.99 9.51 1.19
C ILE A 49 -5.48 10.34 2.38
N ARG A 50 -5.07 11.61 2.51
CA ARG A 50 -5.59 12.52 3.54
C ARG A 50 -7.11 12.64 3.45
N ALA A 51 -7.64 12.96 2.26
CA ALA A 51 -9.09 13.10 2.05
C ALA A 51 -9.86 11.81 2.38
N ARG A 52 -9.24 10.63 2.16
CA ARG A 52 -9.84 9.34 2.48
C ARG A 52 -9.83 9.03 3.99
N LEU A 53 -8.79 9.44 4.71
CA LEU A 53 -8.62 9.24 6.16
C LEU A 53 -9.48 10.20 7.00
N GLU A 54 -9.98 11.29 6.41
CA GLU A 54 -10.94 12.19 7.05
C GLU A 54 -12.39 11.65 7.02
N GLN A 55 -12.65 10.55 6.29
CA GLN A 55 -13.99 9.98 6.21
C GLN A 55 -14.39 9.27 7.52
N PRO A 56 -15.66 9.37 7.96
CA PRO A 56 -16.10 8.82 9.25
C PRO A 56 -15.92 7.31 9.41
N ASP A 57 -15.96 6.56 8.31
CA ASP A 57 -15.79 5.10 8.33
C ASP A 57 -14.39 4.64 8.75
N THR A 58 -13.41 5.56 8.76
CA THR A 58 -12.02 5.30 9.20
C THR A 58 -11.78 5.60 10.68
N GLU A 59 -12.76 6.13 11.40
CA GLU A 59 -12.63 6.50 12.82
C GLU A 59 -12.29 5.31 13.70
N SER A 60 -12.89 4.15 13.44
CA SER A 60 -12.67 2.91 14.19
C SER A 60 -11.41 2.15 13.77
N GLY A 61 -10.64 2.69 12.82
CA GLY A 61 -9.44 2.06 12.26
C GLY A 61 -9.48 1.99 10.74
N PHE A 62 -8.37 1.58 10.14
CA PHE A 62 -8.21 1.46 8.69
C PHE A 62 -7.01 0.57 8.35
N ILE A 63 -6.96 0.10 7.11
CA ILE A 63 -5.79 -0.57 6.53
C ILE A 63 -5.32 0.27 5.35
N LEU A 64 -4.10 0.79 5.43
CA LEU A 64 -3.44 1.43 4.29
C LEU A 64 -2.71 0.37 3.47
N ASP A 65 -2.99 0.33 2.17
CA ASP A 65 -2.36 -0.58 1.21
C ASP A 65 -1.76 0.19 0.04
N GLY A 66 -0.47 -0.03 -0.20
CA GLY A 66 0.28 0.68 -1.22
C GLY A 66 0.53 2.16 -0.90
N PHE A 67 0.43 2.57 0.36
CA PHE A 67 0.86 3.87 0.88
C PHE A 67 1.31 3.72 2.35
N PRO A 68 2.43 4.33 2.77
CA PRO A 68 3.37 5.12 1.97
C PRO A 68 4.34 4.25 1.15
N ARG A 69 4.88 4.83 0.08
CA ARG A 69 5.88 4.22 -0.81
C ARG A 69 7.20 4.98 -0.90
N THR A 70 7.27 6.19 -0.36
CA THR A 70 8.46 7.03 -0.28
C THR A 70 8.58 7.60 1.14
N THR A 71 9.78 8.07 1.51
CA THR A 71 9.98 8.72 2.82
C THR A 71 9.14 9.98 2.99
N VAL A 72 8.97 10.77 1.93
CA VAL A 72 8.12 11.96 1.94
C VAL A 72 6.67 11.60 2.25
N GLN A 73 6.14 10.54 1.63
CA GLN A 73 4.80 10.04 1.93
C GLN A 73 4.69 9.56 3.39
N ALA A 74 5.72 8.89 3.91
CA ALA A 74 5.73 8.39 5.30
C ALA A 74 5.73 9.54 6.32
N GLU A 75 6.56 10.56 6.12
CA GLU A 75 6.59 11.76 6.96
C GLU A 75 5.26 12.53 6.88
N SER A 76 4.68 12.63 5.69
CA SER A 76 3.37 13.27 5.52
C SER A 76 2.23 12.47 6.16
N LEU A 77 2.31 11.14 6.17
CA LEU A 77 1.35 10.30 6.88
C LEU A 77 1.42 10.59 8.38
N ASP A 78 2.63 10.67 8.95
CA ASP A 78 2.81 10.99 10.37
C ASP A 78 2.20 12.35 10.72
N ALA A 79 2.45 13.38 9.90
CA ALA A 79 1.86 14.70 10.08
C ALA A 79 0.33 14.66 9.98
N THR A 80 -0.22 13.93 8.99
CA THR A 80 -1.67 13.78 8.82
C THR A 80 -2.30 13.10 10.02
N MET A 81 -1.68 12.05 10.55
CA MET A 81 -2.14 11.35 11.75
C MET A 81 -2.16 12.28 12.97
N ALA A 82 -1.09 13.07 13.16
CA ALA A 82 -1.04 14.05 14.23
C ALA A 82 -2.14 15.13 14.09
N ASP A 83 -2.37 15.65 12.88
CA ASP A 83 -3.39 16.66 12.59
C ASP A 83 -4.81 16.17 12.94
N ILE A 84 -5.14 14.93 12.59
CA ILE A 84 -6.47 14.34 12.82
C ILE A 84 -6.58 13.66 14.20
N GLY A 85 -5.54 13.75 15.04
CA GLY A 85 -5.52 13.19 16.39
C GLY A 85 -5.55 11.66 16.44
N ARG A 86 -4.97 10.99 15.43
CA ARG A 86 -4.91 9.54 15.31
C ARG A 86 -3.46 9.04 15.28
N SER A 87 -3.28 7.74 15.38
CA SER A 87 -2.00 7.06 15.16
C SER A 87 -2.26 5.71 14.48
N PHE A 88 -1.21 5.07 13.96
CA PHE A 88 -1.27 3.70 13.47
C PHE A 88 -0.34 2.82 14.29
N SER A 89 -0.81 1.61 14.59
CA SER A 89 -0.18 0.74 15.57
C SER A 89 0.93 -0.16 14.99
N VAL A 90 0.83 -0.52 13.71
CA VAL A 90 1.69 -1.52 13.09
C VAL A 90 1.85 -1.33 11.59
N VAL A 91 3.03 -1.67 11.08
CA VAL A 91 3.36 -1.74 9.64
C VAL A 91 3.81 -3.16 9.32
N PHE A 92 3.09 -3.83 8.42
CA PHE A 92 3.47 -5.17 7.96
C PHE A 92 4.36 -5.08 6.72
N ALA A 93 5.57 -5.63 6.80
CA ALA A 93 6.46 -5.78 5.65
C ALA A 93 6.37 -7.21 5.10
N LEU A 94 5.60 -7.38 4.03
CA LEU A 94 5.48 -8.65 3.31
C LEU A 94 6.76 -8.94 2.53
N GLN A 95 7.58 -9.85 3.04
CA GLN A 95 8.83 -10.27 2.40
C GLN A 95 8.55 -11.32 1.32
N ILE A 96 8.82 -10.96 0.07
CA ILE A 96 8.56 -11.79 -1.10
C ILE A 96 9.78 -11.68 -2.04
N PRO A 97 10.38 -12.79 -2.48
CA PRO A 97 11.42 -12.73 -3.49
C PRO A 97 10.89 -12.15 -4.81
N ASP A 98 11.68 -11.31 -5.48
CA ASP A 98 11.30 -10.65 -6.74
C ASP A 98 10.76 -11.61 -7.79
N ALA A 99 11.39 -12.77 -7.96
CA ALA A 99 10.93 -13.78 -8.91
C ALA A 99 9.51 -14.28 -8.60
N VAL A 100 9.17 -14.43 -7.32
CA VAL A 100 7.82 -14.82 -6.88
C VAL A 100 6.83 -13.67 -7.09
N ALA A 101 7.23 -12.44 -6.79
CA ALA A 101 6.40 -11.25 -7.00
C ALA A 101 6.10 -11.04 -8.50
N PHE A 102 7.12 -11.18 -9.35
CA PHE A 102 7.01 -11.06 -10.80
C PHE A 102 6.00 -12.07 -11.36
N GLU A 103 6.16 -13.35 -11.04
CA GLU A 103 5.25 -14.42 -11.50
C GLU A 103 3.81 -14.21 -11.00
N ARG A 104 3.63 -13.75 -9.75
CA ARG A 104 2.30 -13.43 -9.21
C ARG A 104 1.64 -12.28 -9.96
N LEU A 105 2.39 -11.22 -10.27
CA LEU A 105 1.88 -10.07 -11.03
C LEU A 105 1.55 -10.43 -12.47
N ARG A 106 2.38 -11.25 -13.13
CA ARG A 106 2.11 -11.77 -14.46
C ARG A 106 0.85 -12.63 -14.50
N ARG A 107 0.69 -13.54 -13.54
CA ARG A 107 -0.53 -14.36 -13.41
C ARG A 107 -1.77 -13.51 -13.15
N ARG A 108 -1.63 -12.43 -12.37
CA ARG A 108 -2.71 -11.46 -12.14
C ARG A 108 -3.14 -10.78 -13.42
N ALA A 109 -2.21 -10.39 -14.28
CA ALA A 109 -2.51 -9.83 -15.61
C ALA A 109 -3.43 -10.76 -16.42
N GLU A 110 -3.11 -12.05 -16.43
CA GLU A 110 -3.86 -13.08 -17.16
C GLU A 110 -5.25 -13.35 -16.57
N LEU A 111 -5.37 -13.42 -15.24
CA LEU A 111 -6.61 -13.80 -14.56
C LEU A 111 -7.59 -12.63 -14.41
N GLU A 112 -7.08 -11.43 -14.18
CA GLU A 112 -7.89 -10.23 -13.87
C GLU A 112 -7.97 -9.24 -15.04
N GLY A 113 -7.29 -9.52 -16.16
CA GLY A 113 -7.28 -8.63 -17.33
C GLY A 113 -6.59 -7.30 -17.07
N ARG A 114 -5.59 -7.28 -16.17
CA ARG A 114 -4.85 -6.07 -15.81
C ARG A 114 -3.87 -5.66 -16.90
N ALA A 115 -4.31 -4.74 -17.75
CA ALA A 115 -3.52 -4.24 -18.88
C ALA A 115 -2.24 -3.47 -18.44
N ASP A 116 -2.18 -3.02 -17.19
CA ASP A 116 -1.06 -2.30 -16.59
C ASP A 116 0.03 -3.22 -15.98
N ASP A 117 -0.16 -4.54 -16.07
CA ASP A 117 0.79 -5.56 -15.61
C ASP A 117 1.57 -6.17 -16.81
N THR A 118 2.21 -5.34 -17.64
CA THR A 118 3.18 -5.83 -18.63
C THR A 118 4.49 -6.25 -17.97
N ASP A 119 5.28 -7.12 -18.62
CA ASP A 119 6.58 -7.54 -18.10
C ASP A 119 7.49 -6.32 -17.79
N GLU A 120 7.47 -5.29 -18.66
CA GLU A 120 8.22 -4.05 -18.46
C GLU A 120 7.70 -3.21 -17.28
N ALA A 121 6.38 -3.10 -17.14
CA ALA A 121 5.77 -2.36 -16.04
C ALA A 121 6.01 -3.06 -14.69
N ILE A 122 5.95 -4.40 -14.66
CA ILE A 122 6.27 -5.21 -13.49
C ILE A 122 7.74 -5.01 -13.09
N GLN A 123 8.66 -5.11 -14.06
CA GLN A 123 10.08 -4.88 -13.79
C GLN A 123 10.30 -3.47 -13.21
N ARG A 124 9.70 -2.45 -13.82
CA ARG A 124 9.81 -1.08 -13.33
C ARG A 124 9.25 -0.89 -11.92
N ARG A 125 8.15 -1.57 -11.59
CA ARG A 125 7.57 -1.55 -10.24
C ARG A 125 8.51 -2.16 -9.21
N LEU A 126 9.20 -3.26 -9.54
CA LEU A 126 10.20 -3.86 -8.65
C LEU A 126 11.41 -2.94 -8.47
N GLU A 127 11.91 -2.33 -9.55
CA GLU A 127 13.00 -1.35 -9.48
C GLU A 127 12.62 -0.14 -8.60
N ASN A 128 11.41 0.38 -8.78
CA ASN A 128 10.89 1.50 -7.97
C ASN A 128 10.67 1.09 -6.51
N TYR A 129 10.20 -0.14 -6.24
CA TYR A 129 10.07 -0.67 -4.89
C TYR A 129 11.41 -0.67 -4.16
N HIS A 130 12.45 -1.27 -4.74
CA HIS A 130 13.78 -1.34 -4.13
C HIS A 130 14.41 0.04 -3.91
N ARG A 131 14.15 0.97 -4.84
CA ARG A 131 14.72 2.31 -4.76
C ARG A 131 14.03 3.19 -3.72
N GLU A 132 12.70 3.21 -3.70
CA GLU A 132 11.91 4.22 -2.98
C GLU A 132 11.21 3.65 -1.75
N THR A 133 10.74 2.40 -1.82
CA THR A 133 9.86 1.78 -0.81
C THR A 133 10.62 0.89 0.15
N GLU A 134 11.59 0.10 -0.30
CA GLU A 134 12.42 -0.74 0.58
C GLU A 134 13.13 0.04 1.69
N PRO A 135 13.64 1.28 1.48
CA PRO A 135 14.19 2.10 2.56
C PRO A 135 13.22 2.38 3.71
N LEU A 136 11.90 2.31 3.47
CA LEU A 136 10.89 2.48 4.52
C LEU A 136 10.86 1.33 5.53
N ILE A 137 11.39 0.16 5.16
CA ILE A 137 11.52 -0.96 6.10
C ILE A 137 12.37 -0.53 7.29
N GLU A 138 13.53 0.08 7.03
CA GLU A 138 14.42 0.58 8.08
C GLU A 138 13.79 1.75 8.84
N TYR A 139 13.13 2.67 8.13
CA TYR A 139 12.42 3.80 8.72
C TYR A 139 11.41 3.37 9.79
N TYR A 140 10.58 2.37 9.50
CA TYR A 140 9.61 1.83 10.46
C TYR A 140 10.23 0.86 11.47
N ARG A 141 11.31 0.16 11.11
CA ARG A 141 12.02 -0.72 12.05
C ARG A 141 12.61 0.07 13.23
N VAL A 142 13.25 1.21 12.97
CA VAL A 142 13.81 2.10 14.02
C VAL A 142 12.72 2.67 14.93
N ARG A 143 11.50 2.84 14.42
CA ARG A 143 10.34 3.32 15.20
C ARG A 143 9.67 2.24 16.04
N GLY A 144 10.05 0.96 15.83
CA GLY A 144 9.57 -0.16 16.63
C GLY A 144 8.18 -0.66 16.28
N ASN A 145 7.59 -0.23 15.16
CA ASN A 145 6.25 -0.62 14.73
C ASN A 145 6.23 -1.47 13.43
N LEU A 146 7.39 -1.89 12.93
CA LEU A 146 7.49 -2.80 11.78
C LEU A 146 7.44 -4.26 12.20
N VAL A 147 6.58 -5.05 11.56
CA VAL A 147 6.55 -6.52 11.65
C VAL A 147 6.83 -7.13 10.27
N PRO A 148 7.92 -7.89 10.11
CA PRO A 148 8.15 -8.65 8.88
C PRO A 148 7.23 -9.86 8.81
N ILE A 149 6.67 -10.12 7.62
CA ILE A 149 5.74 -11.23 7.35
C ILE A 149 6.24 -12.03 6.14
N HIS A 150 6.19 -13.36 6.20
CA HIS A 150 6.61 -14.23 5.09
C HIS A 150 5.58 -14.26 3.96
N GLY A 151 5.60 -13.25 3.08
CA GLY A 151 4.59 -13.07 2.03
C GLY A 151 4.60 -14.11 0.90
N ALA A 152 5.64 -14.94 0.79
CA ALA A 152 5.75 -15.98 -0.23
C ALA A 152 4.92 -17.25 0.08
N ARG A 153 4.37 -17.38 1.28
CA ARG A 153 3.51 -18.50 1.72
C ARG A 153 2.11 -18.45 1.10
N SER A 154 1.26 -19.42 1.45
CA SER A 154 -0.15 -19.40 1.08
C SER A 154 -0.91 -18.26 1.78
N GLU A 155 -2.02 -17.83 1.21
CA GLU A 155 -2.86 -16.75 1.77
C GLU A 155 -3.26 -17.04 3.23
N ASN A 156 -3.67 -18.27 3.53
CA ASN A 156 -4.07 -18.67 4.89
C ASN A 156 -2.91 -18.59 5.88
N GLU A 157 -1.70 -19.00 5.48
CA GLU A 157 -0.52 -18.92 6.34
C GLU A 157 -0.09 -17.47 6.58
N VAL A 158 -0.10 -16.64 5.53
CA VAL A 158 0.21 -15.20 5.65
C VAL A 158 -0.82 -14.52 6.55
N PHE A 159 -2.10 -14.82 6.37
CA PHE A 159 -3.17 -14.24 7.18
C PHE A 159 -3.03 -14.65 8.66
N ALA A 160 -2.78 -15.93 8.95
CA ALA A 160 -2.54 -16.40 10.31
C ALA A 160 -1.31 -15.74 10.97
N GLU A 161 -0.23 -15.52 10.20
CA GLU A 161 0.96 -14.80 10.67
C GLU A 161 0.65 -13.34 11.01
N ILE A 162 -0.14 -12.66 10.18
CA ILE A 162 -0.61 -11.29 10.45
C ILE A 162 -1.49 -11.24 11.71
N GLN A 163 -2.42 -12.19 11.87
CA GLN A 163 -3.27 -12.26 13.07
C GLN A 163 -2.42 -12.44 14.34
N SER A 164 -1.47 -13.37 14.32
CA SER A 164 -0.56 -13.59 15.45
C SER A 164 0.29 -12.36 15.76
N ALA A 165 0.69 -11.59 14.75
CA ALA A 165 1.40 -10.33 14.95
C ALA A 165 0.50 -9.26 15.59
N LEU A 166 -0.76 -9.13 15.14
CA LEU A 166 -1.71 -8.17 15.71
C LEU A 166 -1.99 -8.42 17.19
N GLU A 167 -2.05 -9.68 17.64
CA GLU A 167 -2.23 -10.03 19.06
C GLU A 167 -1.09 -9.51 19.97
N GLN A 168 0.08 -9.26 19.39
CA GLN A 168 1.27 -8.78 20.11
C GLN A 168 1.41 -7.25 20.08
N VAL A 169 0.64 -6.56 19.23
CA VAL A 169 0.67 -5.11 19.11
C VAL A 169 -0.15 -4.51 20.27
N PRO A 170 0.44 -3.66 21.12
CA PRO A 170 -0.32 -2.96 22.15
C PRO A 170 -1.46 -2.16 21.52
N ALA A 171 -2.63 -2.17 22.15
CA ALA A 171 -3.71 -1.27 21.76
C ALA A 171 -3.20 0.18 21.83
N ALA A 172 -3.40 0.93 20.74
CA ALA A 172 -3.06 2.34 20.65
C ALA A 172 -4.04 3.21 21.46
#